data_AF-A0A496LR16-F1
#
_entry.id   AF-A0A496LR16-F1
#
_cell.length_a   1.000
_cell.length_b   1.000
_cell.length_c   1.000
_cell.angle_alpha   90.00
_cell.angle_beta   90.00
_cell.angle_gamma   90.00
#
_symmetry.space_group_name_H-M   'P 1'
#
loop_
_entity.id
_entity.type
_entity.pdbx_description
1 polymer ?
#
loop_
_entity_poly.entity_id
_entity_poly.type
_entity_poly.pdbx_seq_one_letter_code
_entity_poly.pdbx_strand_id
1 'polypeptide(L)' 'VIEGTKRKSSHSYGIAIDINTDKSDYWRWSKDGRYRNQIPEEIVRVFEKHGFIWGGRWVSFDTMHFEYRPEFGHLR' A
#
# COMPACT_ATOMS: atom_id res chain seq x y z
N VAL A 1 -12.05 9.10 2.98
CA VAL A 1 -12.97 7.98 3.32
C VAL A 1 -12.69 6.84 2.35
N ILE A 2 -12.75 5.59 2.79
CA ILE A 2 -12.55 4.43 1.91
C ILE A 2 -13.81 4.22 1.09
N GLU A 3 -13.64 4.03 -0.22
CA GLU A 3 -14.73 3.84 -1.17
C GLU A 3 -15.73 2.78 -0.70
N GLY A 4 -17.03 3.11 -0.76
CA GLY A 4 -18.10 2.21 -0.33
C GLY A 4 -18.26 2.06 1.19
N THR A 5 -17.55 2.85 2.01
CA THR A 5 -17.64 2.75 3.48
C THR A 5 -17.75 4.13 4.14
N LYS A 6 -18.13 4.14 5.42
CA LYS A 6 -18.03 5.34 6.29
C LYS A 6 -16.65 5.46 6.99
N ARG A 7 -15.72 4.53 6.74
CA ARG A 7 -14.42 4.49 7.41
C ARG A 7 -13.47 5.50 6.77
N LYS A 8 -12.76 6.29 7.59
CA LYS A 8 -11.69 7.16 7.08
C LYS A 8 -10.55 6.31 6.51
N SER A 9 -9.94 6.82 5.43
CA SER A 9 -8.73 6.22 4.86
C SER A 9 -7.51 6.71 5.66
N SER A 10 -6.43 5.94 5.67
CA SER A 10 -5.13 6.35 6.22
C SER A 10 -4.65 7.69 5.62
N HIS A 11 -4.97 7.95 4.35
CA HIS A 11 -4.76 9.24 3.68
C HIS A 11 -5.44 10.42 4.41
N SER A 12 -6.62 10.19 5.00
CA SER A 12 -7.35 11.23 5.73
C SER A 12 -6.69 11.65 7.06
N TYR A 13 -5.71 10.88 7.53
CA TYR A 13 -4.92 11.19 8.73
C TYR A 13 -3.51 11.69 8.38
N GLY A 14 -3.17 11.85 7.10
CA GLY A 14 -1.84 12.30 6.66
C GLY A 14 -0.73 11.28 6.88
N ILE A 15 -1.08 9.99 7.06
CA ILE A 15 -0.12 8.91 7.31
C ILE A 15 0.06 7.97 6.11
N ALA A 16 -0.48 8.30 4.94
CA ALA A 16 -0.36 7.47 3.75
C ALA A 16 0.04 8.29 2.53
N ILE A 17 0.72 7.62 1.60
CA ILE A 17 1.15 8.17 0.33
C ILE A 17 0.96 7.11 -0.76
N ASP A 18 0.47 7.54 -1.91
CA ASP A 18 0.38 6.71 -3.10
C ASP A 18 1.42 7.18 -4.12
N ILE A 19 2.18 6.25 -4.69
CA ILE A 19 3.17 6.53 -5.74
C ILE A 19 2.88 5.73 -7.00
N ASN A 20 3.27 6.26 -8.16
CA ASN A 20 3.20 5.55 -9.45
C ASN A 20 1.79 4.99 -9.77
N THR A 21 0.76 5.81 -9.50
CA THR A 21 -0.67 5.43 -9.60
C THR A 21 -1.11 5.09 -11.03
N ASP A 22 -0.36 5.51 -12.04
CA ASP A 22 -0.56 5.14 -13.45
C ASP A 22 -0.13 3.69 -13.76
N LYS A 23 0.71 3.09 -12.89
CA LYS A 23 1.25 1.73 -13.04
C LYS A 23 0.88 0.83 -11.87
N SER A 24 -0.16 1.20 -11.13
CA SER A 24 -0.62 0.44 -9.98
C SER A 24 -1.73 -0.53 -10.33
N ASP A 25 -1.70 -1.67 -9.66
CA ASP A 25 -2.79 -2.64 -9.57
C ASP A 25 -3.48 -2.56 -8.20
N TYR A 26 -4.81 -2.72 -8.22
CA TYR A 26 -5.67 -2.83 -7.04
C TYR A 26 -6.48 -4.13 -7.10
N TRP A 27 -6.66 -4.81 -5.98
CA TRP A 27 -7.21 -6.17 -5.94
C TRP A 27 -8.60 -6.31 -6.59
N ARG A 28 -9.44 -5.26 -6.54
CA ARG A 28 -10.77 -5.30 -7.18
C ARG A 28 -10.71 -5.25 -8.71
N TRP A 29 -9.59 -4.81 -9.28
CA TRP A 29 -9.38 -4.78 -10.73
C TRP A 29 -8.80 -6.10 -11.26
N SER A 30 -8.26 -6.94 -10.37
CA SER A 30 -7.67 -8.22 -10.73
C SER A 30 -8.72 -9.32 -10.85
N LYS A 31 -8.67 -10.07 -11.97
CA LYS A 31 -9.59 -11.18 -12.24
C LYS A 31 -9.11 -12.52 -11.65
N ASP A 32 -7.80 -12.68 -11.48
CA ASP A 32 -7.15 -13.91 -11.04
C ASP A 32 -6.52 -13.81 -9.64
N GLY A 33 -6.71 -12.66 -8.97
CA GLY A 33 -6.17 -12.40 -7.64
C GLY A 33 -4.66 -12.15 -7.63
N ARG A 34 -4.08 -11.80 -8.79
CA ARG A 34 -2.65 -11.48 -8.93
C ARG A 34 -2.47 -10.08 -9.48
N TYR A 35 -1.26 -9.54 -9.30
CA TYR A 35 -0.86 -8.26 -9.85
C TYR A 35 0.54 -8.34 -10.45
N ARG A 36 0.86 -7.36 -11.30
CA ARG A 36 2.22 -7.20 -11.81
C ARG A 36 2.93 -6.17 -10.95
N ASN A 37 3.90 -6.59 -10.15
CA ASN A 37 4.68 -5.62 -9.38
C ASN A 37 5.47 -4.70 -10.32
N GLN A 38 5.19 -3.39 -10.24
CA GLN A 38 5.89 -2.33 -10.95
C GLN A 38 6.58 -1.33 -10.01
N ILE A 39 6.56 -1.60 -8.70
CA ILE A 39 7.30 -0.85 -7.70
C ILE A 39 8.62 -1.58 -7.47
N PRO A 40 9.78 -0.94 -7.76
CA PRO A 40 11.08 -1.51 -7.44
C PRO A 40 11.18 -1.91 -5.97
N GLU A 41 11.68 -3.12 -5.71
CA GLU A 41 11.84 -3.66 -4.35
C GLU A 41 12.69 -2.75 -3.45
N GLU A 42 13.66 -2.03 -4.01
CA GLU A 42 14.46 -1.05 -3.27
C GLU A 42 13.62 0.08 -2.68
N ILE A 43 12.65 0.61 -3.44
CA ILE A 43 11.72 1.64 -2.96
C ILE A 43 10.91 1.08 -1.79
N VAL A 44 10.36 -0.13 -1.96
CA VAL A 44 9.62 -0.82 -0.89
C VAL A 44 10.48 -0.90 0.37
N ARG A 45 11.72 -1.41 0.26
CA ARG A 45 12.62 -1.55 1.41
C ARG A 45 12.97 -0.24 2.09
N VAL A 46 13.14 0.86 1.34
CA VAL A 46 13.36 2.19 1.92
C VAL A 46 12.15 2.62 2.76
N PHE A 47 10.94 2.54 2.20
CA PHE A 47 9.72 2.85 2.95
C PHE A 47 9.60 1.96 4.21
N GLU A 48 9.84 0.67 4.07
CA GLU A 48 9.76 -0.28 5.17
C GLU A 48 10.79 0.00 6.28
N LYS A 49 12.03 0.36 5.92
CA LYS A 49 13.05 0.79 6.87
C LYS A 49 12.62 2.02 7.68
N HIS A 50 11.80 2.89 7.10
CA HIS A 50 11.31 4.12 7.72
C HIS A 50 9.91 3.98 8.36
N GLY A 51 9.45 2.76 8.62
CA GLY A 51 8.22 2.51 9.38
C GLY A 51 6.93 2.52 8.56
N PHE A 52 7.02 2.52 7.23
CA PHE A 52 5.86 2.31 6.36
C PHE A 52 5.61 0.82 6.13
N ILE A 53 4.37 0.45 5.86
CA ILE A 53 4.00 -0.84 5.26
C ILE A 53 3.49 -0.61 3.84
N TRP A 54 3.71 -1.59 2.97
CA TRP A 54 3.35 -1.49 1.57
C TRP A 54 2.11 -2.32 1.25
N GLY A 55 1.13 -1.70 0.61
CA GLY A 55 -0.13 -2.32 0.21
C GLY A 55 0.03 -3.48 -0.77
N GLY A 56 1.12 -3.53 -1.53
CA GLY A 56 1.44 -4.66 -2.41
C GLY A 56 1.74 -5.98 -1.66
N ARG A 57 2.04 -5.94 -0.35
CA ARG A 57 2.22 -7.15 0.47
C ARG A 57 0.89 -7.76 0.95
N TRP A 58 -0.24 -7.09 0.77
CA TRP A 58 -1.53 -7.55 1.28
C TRP A 58 -2.20 -8.57 0.35
N VAL A 59 -3.02 -9.47 0.90
CA VAL A 59 -3.87 -10.37 0.09
C VAL A 59 -4.83 -9.55 -0.77
N SER A 60 -5.45 -8.53 -0.19
CA SER A 60 -6.23 -7.51 -0.91
C SER A 60 -5.31 -6.35 -1.29
N PHE A 61 -4.35 -6.63 -2.16
CA PHE A 61 -3.27 -5.71 -2.53
C PHE A 61 -3.75 -4.35 -3.05
N ASP A 62 -2.91 -3.34 -2.78
CA ASP A 62 -3.06 -1.95 -3.21
C ASP A 62 -1.66 -1.39 -3.51
N THR A 63 -1.19 -1.57 -4.74
CA THR A 63 0.27 -1.54 -5.04
C THR A 63 0.91 -0.15 -5.02
N MET A 64 0.13 0.90 -5.24
CA MET A 64 0.58 2.30 -5.07
C MET A 64 0.72 2.69 -3.61
N HIS A 65 0.03 1.99 -2.69
CA HIS A 65 -0.23 2.47 -1.36
C HIS A 65 0.89 2.16 -0.37
N PHE A 66 1.34 3.19 0.34
CA PHE A 66 2.21 3.08 1.50
C PHE A 66 1.56 3.78 2.68
N GLU A 67 1.45 3.10 3.83
CA GLU A 67 0.97 3.72 5.06
C GLU A 67 1.99 3.61 6.19
N TYR A 68 2.20 4.72 6.90
CA TYR A 68 3.11 4.84 8.03
C TYR A 68 2.49 4.13 9.24
N ARG A 69 3.10 2.99 9.61
CA ARG A 69 2.67 2.10 10.69
C ARG A 69 3.89 1.63 11.50
N PRO A 70 4.60 2.56 12.16
CA PRO A 70 5.85 2.27 12.87
C PRO A 70 5.65 1.25 13.99
N GLU A 71 4.43 1.09 14.51
CA GLU A 71 4.08 0.09 15.50
C GLU A 71 4.33 -1.34 15.03
N PHE A 72 4.46 -1.60 13.72
CA PHE A 72 4.79 -2.93 13.19
C PHE A 72 6.26 -3.12 12.82
N GLY A 73 7.10 -2.10 12.99
CA GLY A 73 8.51 -2.16 12.60
C GLY A 73 9.33 -3.23 13.34
N HIS A 74 8.87 -3.69 14.49
CA HIS A 74 9.52 -4.75 15.29
C HIS A 74 9.15 -6.19 14.85
N LEU A 75 8.20 -6.34 13.91
CA LEU A 75 7.75 -7.64 13.39
C LEU A 75 8.46 -8.02 12.08
N ARG A 76 9.53 -7.32 11.72
CA ARG A 76 10.27 -7.43 10.46
C ARG A 76 11.59 -8.16 10.61
#